data_AF-A0A1H6IZM1-F1
#
_entry.id   AF-A0A1H6IZM1-F1
#
_cell.length_a   1.000
_cell.length_b   1.000
_cell.length_c   1.000
_cell.angle_alpha   90.00
_cell.angle_beta   90.00
_cell.angle_gamma   90.00
#
_symmetry.space_group_name_H-M   'P 1'
#
loop_
_entity.id
_entity.type
_entity.pdbx_description
1 polymer ?
#
loop_
_entity_poly.entity_id
_entity_poly.type
_entity_poly.pdbx_seq_one_letter_code
_entity_poly.pdbx_strand_id
1 'polypeptide(L)'
;MPSNLVDYEDDKRQENPGSDRQGAFKRGWGAAVKGEEDSSRYNTDAELTNLTWDNLGYRLGRLFGPTSDDLKQELFEWCAAHQKENAE
;
A
#
# COMPACT_ATOMS: atom_id res chain seq x y z
N MET A 1 4.88 -19.94 -3.59
CA MET A 1 4.49 -18.52 -3.69
C MET A 1 4.53 -17.96 -2.27
N PRO A 2 5.25 -16.86 -1.99
CA PRO A 2 5.42 -16.43 -0.60
C PRO A 2 4.06 -15.99 -0.05
N SER A 3 3.59 -16.72 0.95
CA SER A 3 2.24 -16.67 1.53
C SER A 3 1.95 -15.40 2.34
N ASN A 4 2.90 -14.47 2.45
CA ASN A 4 2.86 -13.39 3.46
C ASN A 4 2.71 -11.99 2.86
N LEU A 5 2.47 -11.85 1.54
CA LEU A 5 2.45 -10.52 0.88
C LEU A 5 1.34 -9.59 1.40
N VAL A 6 0.27 -10.14 1.97
CA VAL A 6 -0.85 -9.37 2.55
C VAL A 6 -0.81 -9.28 4.07
N ASP A 7 0.02 -10.11 4.74
CA ASP A 7 0.12 -10.16 6.19
C ASP A 7 1.00 -9.01 6.72
N TYR A 8 0.57 -8.38 7.80
CA TYR A 8 1.31 -7.33 8.50
C TYR A 8 1.20 -7.57 10.01
N GLU A 9 2.20 -7.13 10.76
CA GLU A 9 2.25 -7.26 12.21
C GLU A 9 1.57 -6.08 12.90
N ASP A 10 1.83 -4.86 12.39
CA ASP A 10 1.37 -3.62 12.98
C ASP A 10 0.68 -2.72 11.94
N ASP A 11 -0.53 -2.24 12.22
CA ASP A 11 -1.12 -1.16 11.42
C ASP A 11 -0.58 0.21 11.88
N LYS A 12 0.18 0.86 11.00
CA LYS A 12 0.73 2.21 11.19
C LYS A 12 0.15 3.21 10.19
N ARG A 13 -0.97 2.88 9.54
CA ARG A 13 -1.65 3.81 8.63
C ARG A 13 -2.16 5.00 9.44
N GLN A 14 -1.79 6.19 9.01
CA GLN A 14 -2.33 7.44 9.56
C GLN A 14 -3.85 7.46 9.38
N GLU A 15 -4.58 7.70 10.47
CA GLU A 15 -6.02 7.97 10.47
C GLU A 15 -6.35 9.29 9.78
N ASN A 16 -7.56 9.40 9.23
CA ASN A 16 -8.01 10.57 8.45
C ASN A 16 -6.97 11.00 7.39
N PRO A 17 -6.55 10.08 6.50
CA PRO A 17 -5.46 10.32 5.58
C PRO A 17 -5.82 11.40 4.54
N GLY A 18 -4.89 12.32 4.29
CA GLY A 18 -5.02 13.37 3.29
C GLY A 18 -4.38 13.01 1.95
N SER A 19 -4.27 14.02 1.08
CA SER A 19 -3.65 13.90 -0.24
C SER A 19 -2.20 13.43 -0.21
N ASP A 20 -1.48 13.68 0.88
CA ASP A 20 -0.11 13.21 1.09
C ASP A 20 -0.03 11.68 1.20
N ARG A 21 -0.97 11.07 1.94
CA ARG A 21 -1.10 9.62 2.10
C ARG A 21 -1.63 8.95 0.83
N GLN A 22 -2.55 9.60 0.12
CA GLN A 22 -2.98 9.17 -1.22
C GLN A 22 -1.80 9.12 -2.20
N GLY A 23 -0.96 10.16 -2.20
CA GLY A 23 0.26 10.16 -2.99
C GLY A 23 1.22 9.04 -2.58
N ALA A 24 1.33 8.76 -1.28
CA ALA A 24 2.14 7.65 -0.76
C ALA A 24 1.64 6.29 -1.27
N PHE A 25 0.33 6.06 -1.22
CA PHE A 25 -0.31 4.87 -1.78
C PHE A 25 0.00 4.67 -3.27
N LYS A 26 -0.18 5.72 -4.09
CA LYS A 26 0.11 5.65 -5.53
C LYS A 26 1.59 5.40 -5.82
N ARG A 27 2.50 6.00 -5.02
CA ARG A 27 3.95 5.75 -5.13
C ARG A 27 4.30 4.30 -4.83
N GLY A 28 3.78 3.73 -3.75
CA GLY A 28 4.00 2.33 -3.41
C GLY A 28 3.53 1.38 -4.51
N TRP A 29 2.33 1.63 -5.05
CA TRP A 29 1.80 0.86 -6.18
C TRP A 29 2.72 0.94 -7.41
N GLY A 30 3.17 2.16 -7.75
CA GLY A 30 4.08 2.37 -8.87
C GLY A 30 5.40 1.60 -8.71
N ALA A 31 5.96 1.57 -7.51
CA ALA A 31 7.19 0.83 -7.23
C ALA A 31 7.00 -0.69 -7.39
N ALA A 32 5.87 -1.23 -6.95
CA ALA A 32 5.53 -2.64 -7.14
C ALA A 32 5.41 -3.03 -8.62
N VAL A 33 4.77 -2.18 -9.41
CA VAL A 33 4.53 -2.43 -10.84
C VAL A 33 5.79 -2.31 -11.68
N LYS A 34 6.64 -1.32 -11.37
CA LYS A 34 7.91 -1.12 -12.10
C LYS A 34 8.91 -2.25 -11.85
N GLY A 35 8.66 -3.11 -10.85
CA GLY A 35 9.57 -4.18 -10.50
C GLY A 35 10.95 -3.64 -10.13
N GLU A 36 11.02 -2.47 -9.48
CA GLU A 36 12.30 -1.90 -9.05
C GLU A 36 12.88 -2.82 -7.96
N GLU A 37 13.63 -3.84 -8.39
CA GLU A 37 14.59 -4.63 -7.61
C GLU A 37 15.64 -3.72 -6.92
N ASP A 38 15.68 -2.44 -7.29
CA ASP A 38 16.48 -1.38 -6.70
C ASP A 38 15.75 -0.49 -5.69
N SER A 39 14.45 -0.70 -5.45
CA SER A 39 13.78 -0.03 -4.34
C SER A 39 14.22 -0.69 -3.03
N SER A 40 15.44 -0.34 -2.59
CA SER A 40 16.11 -0.88 -1.40
C SER A 40 15.19 -0.91 -0.17
N ARG A 41 14.25 0.03 -0.09
CA ARG A 41 13.22 0.11 0.96
C ARG A 41 12.20 -1.03 1.01
N TYR A 42 11.98 -1.77 -0.08
CA TYR A 42 11.06 -2.90 -0.14
C TYR A 42 11.77 -4.25 -0.31
N ASN A 43 13.08 -4.23 -0.61
CA ASN A 43 13.90 -5.43 -0.75
C ASN A 43 14.69 -5.78 0.52
N THR A 44 14.92 -4.81 1.40
CA THR A 44 15.63 -5.02 2.67
C THR A 44 14.74 -5.50 3.81
N ASP A 45 13.42 -5.30 3.69
CA ASP A 45 12.45 -5.78 4.65
C ASP A 45 11.42 -6.64 3.90
N ALA A 46 11.69 -7.96 3.86
CA ALA A 46 10.84 -8.93 3.19
C ALA A 46 9.42 -8.98 3.76
N GLU A 47 9.22 -8.42 4.96
CA GLU A 47 8.00 -8.61 5.73
C GLU A 47 7.05 -7.42 5.68
N LEU A 48 7.49 -6.24 5.22
CA LEU A 48 6.63 -5.04 5.20
C LEU A 48 5.86 -4.94 6.53
N THR A 49 6.50 -5.28 7.66
CA THR A 49 5.89 -5.64 8.95
C THR A 49 4.83 -4.64 9.40
N ASN A 50 5.08 -3.37 9.07
CA ASN A 50 4.15 -2.28 9.29
C ASN A 50 3.28 -2.02 8.05
N LEU A 51 1.96 -2.04 8.23
CA LEU A 51 1.02 -1.54 7.25
C LEU A 51 1.03 0.00 7.28
N THR A 52 1.62 0.61 6.27
CA THR A 52 1.52 2.05 5.99
C THR A 52 0.74 2.27 4.69
N TRP A 53 0.32 3.49 4.38
CA TRP A 53 -0.37 3.79 3.12
C TRP A 53 0.48 3.48 1.88
N ASP A 54 1.79 3.73 1.97
CA ASP A 54 2.75 3.42 0.92
C ASP A 54 2.96 1.90 0.77
N ASN A 55 3.13 1.19 1.89
CA ASN A 55 3.26 -0.28 1.87
C ASN A 55 1.98 -0.98 1.39
N LEU A 56 0.80 -0.48 1.77
CA LEU A 56 -0.47 -0.98 1.26
C LEU A 56 -0.54 -0.84 -0.27
N GLY A 57 -0.18 0.33 -0.79
CA GLY A 57 -0.08 0.55 -2.23
C GLY A 57 0.87 -0.43 -2.91
N TYR A 58 2.05 -0.67 -2.32
CA TYR A 58 3.02 -1.65 -2.84
C TYR A 58 2.45 -3.08 -2.85
N ARG A 59 1.86 -3.55 -1.73
CA ARG A 59 1.26 -4.88 -1.62
C ARG A 59 0.17 -5.10 -2.67
N LEU A 60 -0.72 -4.13 -2.83
CA LEU A 60 -1.80 -4.21 -3.81
C LEU A 60 -1.28 -4.09 -5.24
N GLY A 61 -0.24 -3.29 -5.50
CA GLY A 61 0.42 -3.24 -6.80
C GLY A 61 1.11 -4.56 -7.17
N ARG A 62 1.68 -5.28 -6.19
CA ARG A 62 2.22 -6.63 -6.40
C ARG A 62 1.13 -7.65 -6.69
N LEU A 63 -0.05 -7.48 -6.10
CA LEU A 63 -1.20 -8.38 -6.26
C LEU A 63 -1.94 -8.16 -7.59
N PHE A 64 -2.23 -6.90 -7.94
CA PHE A 64 -3.09 -6.54 -9.07
C PHE A 64 -2.34 -6.05 -10.31
N GLY A 65 -1.07 -5.65 -10.18
CA GLY A 65 -0.28 -5.17 -11.30
C GLY A 65 -0.64 -3.76 -11.78
N PRO A 66 -0.29 -3.38 -13.03
CA PRO A 66 -0.55 -2.06 -13.58
C PRO A 66 -2.04 -1.70 -13.59
N THR A 67 -2.39 -0.49 -13.15
CA THR A 67 -3.75 0.06 -13.23
C THR A 67 -3.73 1.60 -13.34
N SER A 68 -4.87 2.21 -13.67
CA SER A 68 -5.01 3.67 -13.82
C SER A 68 -4.90 4.39 -12.47
N ASP A 69 -4.57 5.69 -12.51
CA ASP A 69 -4.47 6.50 -11.30
C ASP A 69 -5.83 6.81 -10.66
N ASP A 70 -6.90 6.76 -11.43
CA ASP A 70 -8.29 6.89 -10.94
C ASP A 70 -8.71 5.63 -10.19
N LEU A 71 -8.42 4.43 -10.70
CA LEU A 71 -8.71 3.20 -9.96
C LEU A 71 -7.87 3.08 -8.68
N LYS A 72 -6.62 3.55 -8.69
CA LYS A 72 -5.82 3.67 -7.45
C LYS A 72 -6.45 4.67 -6.47
N GLN A 73 -7.04 5.74 -6.98
CA GLN A 73 -7.73 6.75 -6.17
C GLN A 73 -8.93 6.15 -5.46
N GLU A 74 -9.84 5.56 -6.22
CA GLU A 74 -11.07 4.95 -5.71
C GLU A 74 -10.76 3.87 -4.67
N LEU A 75 -9.75 3.03 -4.94
CA LEU A 75 -9.33 2.00 -4.00
C LEU A 75 -8.70 2.57 -2.72
N PHE A 76 -7.91 3.64 -2.83
CA PHE A 76 -7.38 4.35 -1.66
C PHE A 76 -8.52 4.93 -0.79
N GLU A 77 -9.51 5.58 -1.42
CA GLU A 77 -10.67 6.16 -0.73
C GLU A 77 -11.48 5.08 -0.02
N TRP A 78 -11.71 3.94 -0.69
CA TRP A 78 -12.37 2.79 -0.08
C TRP A 78 -11.58 2.26 1.13
N CYS A 79 -10.25 2.13 1.01
CA CYS A 79 -9.41 1.66 2.12
C CYS A 79 -9.41 2.62 3.32
N ALA A 80 -9.45 3.93 3.07
CA ALA A 80 -9.53 4.97 4.10
C ALA A 80 -10.90 4.96 4.79
N ALA A 81 -11.99 4.80 4.03
CA ALA A 81 -13.34 4.65 4.57
C ALA A 81 -13.45 3.39 5.45
N HIS A 82 -12.95 2.25 4.96
CA HIS A 82 -12.94 0.99 5.72
C HIS A 82 -12.06 1.07 6.98
N GLN A 83 -10.91 1.76 6.92
CA GLN A 83 -10.10 1.98 8.13
C GLN A 83 -10.89 2.76 9.19
N LYS A 84 -11.60 3.81 8.77
CA LYS A 84 -12.43 4.62 9.66
C LYS A 84 -13.57 3.80 10.27
N GLU A 85 -14.27 3.00 9.47
CA GLU A 85 -15.38 2.14 9.94
C GLU A 85 -14.93 1.13 11.00
N ASN A 86 -13.72 0.58 10.89
CA ASN A 86 -13.19 -0.38 11.88
C ASN A 86 -12.55 0.27 13.11
N ALA A 87 -12.42 1.59 13.14
CA ALA A 87 -11.93 2.33 14.31
C ALA A 87 -13.06 2.79 15.24
N GLU A 88 -14.32 2.61 14.82
CA GLU A 88 -15.55 2.90 15.58
C GLU A 88 -16.07 1.66 16.33
#